data_AF-A0A7J7ZNZ0-F1
#
_entry.id   AF-A0A7J7ZNZ0-F1
#
_cell.length_a   1.000
_cell.length_b   1.000
_cell.length_c   1.000
_cell.angle_alpha   90.00
_cell.angle_beta   90.00
_cell.angle_gamma   90.00
#
_symmetry.space_group_name_H-M   'P 1'
#
loop_
_entity.id
_entity.type
_entity.pdbx_description
1 polymer ?
#
loop_
_entity_poly.entity_id
_entity_poly.type
_entity_poly.pdbx_seq_one_letter_code
_entity_poly.pdbx_strand_id
1 'polypeptide(L)'
;MPGLLLLAAALLSSWAQLPAEASSWWSLAMNPVQRPEMFIIGAQPVCSQLPGLSPGQRKLCQLYQEHMAYIGEGAKMGIKECQHQFRQRRWNCSTVDDTSVFGRVMQIGCV
;
A
#
# COMPACT_ATOMS: atom_id res chain seq x y z
N MET A 1 23.89 -21.25 32.71
CA MET A 1 23.44 -19.87 32.43
C MET A 1 23.00 -19.57 30.97
N PRO A 2 22.64 -20.54 30.09
CA PRO A 2 22.12 -20.20 28.75
C PRO A 2 20.60 -19.96 28.72
N GLY A 3 19.85 -20.54 29.65
CA GLY A 3 18.38 -20.42 29.69
C GLY A 3 17.87 -19.01 29.94
N LEU A 4 18.59 -18.20 30.74
CA LEU A 4 18.20 -16.82 31.05
C LEU A 4 18.33 -15.90 29.83
N LEU A 5 19.35 -16.12 28.99
CA LEU A 5 19.55 -15.38 27.74
C LEU A 5 18.51 -15.75 26.68
N LEU A 6 18.12 -17.03 26.60
CA LEU A 6 17.06 -17.48 25.71
C LEU A 6 15.69 -16.93 26.11
N LEU A 7 15.39 -16.87 27.42
CA LEU A 7 14.17 -16.25 27.93
C LEU A 7 14.11 -14.74 27.67
N ALA A 8 15.24 -14.03 27.85
CA ALA A 8 15.33 -12.61 27.53
C ALA A 8 15.11 -12.35 26.03
N ALA A 9 15.71 -13.17 25.15
CA ALA A 9 15.51 -13.08 23.70
C ALA A 9 14.06 -13.36 23.28
N ALA A 10 13.38 -14.32 23.91
CA ALA A 10 11.97 -14.64 23.64
C ALA A 10 11.01 -13.53 24.12
N LEU A 11 11.33 -12.86 25.22
CA LEU A 11 10.59 -11.69 25.70
C LEU A 11 10.78 -10.49 24.77
N LEU A 12 12.00 -10.27 24.26
CA LEU A 12 12.31 -9.22 23.28
C LEU A 12 11.62 -9.46 21.93
N SER A 13 11.55 -10.69 21.45
CA SER A 13 10.86 -11.02 20.19
C SER A 13 9.34 -10.90 20.28
N SER A 14 8.75 -11.12 21.45
CA SER A 14 7.31 -10.93 21.68
C SER A 14 6.88 -9.45 21.65
N TRP A 15 7.84 -8.51 21.75
CA TRP A 15 7.58 -7.06 21.71
C TRP A 15 7.92 -6.44 20.36
N ALA A 16 8.44 -7.21 19.41
CA ALA A 16 8.56 -6.77 18.04
C ALA A 16 7.14 -6.60 17.48
N GLN A 17 6.73 -5.35 17.31
CA GLN A 17 5.52 -5.01 16.56
C GLN A 17 5.66 -5.65 15.18
N LEU A 18 4.77 -6.59 14.83
CA LEU A 18 4.67 -7.02 13.44
C LEU A 18 4.39 -5.76 12.61
N PRO A 19 5.19 -5.46 11.57
CA PRO A 19 4.78 -4.45 10.62
C PRO A 19 3.52 -5.00 9.94
N ALA A 20 2.36 -4.51 10.36
CA ALA A 20 1.14 -4.67 9.59
C ALA A 20 1.34 -3.83 8.33
N GLU A 21 1.96 -4.43 7.32
CA GLU A 21 2.10 -3.85 6.01
C GLU A 21 0.68 -3.79 5.43
N ALA A 22 0.01 -2.66 5.67
CA ALA A 22 -1.34 -2.42 5.22
C ALA A 22 -1.27 -2.30 3.69
N SER A 23 -1.36 -3.44 3.02
CA SER A 23 -1.39 -3.51 1.57
C SER A 23 -2.68 -2.83 1.09
N SER A 24 -2.53 -1.56 0.70
CA SER A 24 -3.65 -0.76 0.23
C SER A 24 -3.46 -0.34 -1.21
N TRP A 25 -4.42 -0.68 -2.07
CA TRP A 25 -4.44 -0.26 -3.46
C TRP A 25 -4.49 1.27 -3.63
N TRP A 26 -4.85 2.02 -2.59
CA TRP A 26 -4.80 3.49 -2.57
C TRP A 26 -3.39 4.02 -2.91
N SER A 27 -2.32 3.28 -2.60
CA SER A 27 -0.93 3.66 -2.90
C SER A 27 -0.64 3.83 -4.39
N LEU A 28 -1.51 3.32 -5.27
CA LEU A 28 -1.48 3.57 -6.71
C LEU A 28 -1.71 5.05 -7.07
N ALA A 29 -2.33 5.84 -6.18
CA ALA A 29 -2.49 7.28 -6.38
C ALA A 29 -1.17 8.06 -6.35
N MET A 30 -0.18 7.54 -5.61
CA MET A 30 1.12 8.19 -5.38
C MET A 30 2.21 7.58 -6.28
N ASN A 31 2.01 6.36 -6.77
CA ASN A 31 2.91 5.64 -7.67
C ASN A 31 2.27 5.50 -9.05
N PRO A 32 2.29 6.56 -9.90
CA PRO A 32 1.64 6.53 -11.19
C PRO A 32 2.26 5.44 -12.07
N VAL A 33 1.41 4.54 -12.57
CA VAL A 33 1.82 3.54 -13.55
C VAL A 33 2.11 4.27 -14.86
N GLN A 34 3.40 4.54 -15.11
CA GLN A 34 3.84 5.06 -16.39
C GLN A 34 3.53 4.01 -17.45
N ARG A 35 2.78 4.36 -18.50
CA ARG A 35 2.67 3.52 -19.70
C ARG A 35 4.05 3.50 -20.37
N PRO A 36 4.79 2.39 -20.39
CA PRO A 36 5.82 2.26 -21.40
C PRO A 36 5.06 2.02 -22.71
N GLU A 37 5.22 2.91 -23.69
CA GLU A 37 4.76 2.73 -25.09
C GLU A 37 5.45 1.51 -25.78
N MET A 38 6.05 0.59 -25.03
CA MET A 38 6.90 -0.47 -25.54
C MET A 38 6.52 -1.80 -24.87
N PHE A 39 5.61 -2.53 -25.51
CA PHE A 39 5.38 -3.95 -25.25
C PHE A 39 6.59 -4.73 -25.80
N ILE A 40 7.62 -4.95 -24.96
CA ILE A 40 8.65 -5.94 -25.25
C ILE A 40 8.21 -7.27 -24.61
N ILE A 41 8.24 -8.32 -25.43
CA ILE A 41 8.01 -9.72 -25.09
C ILE A 41 8.78 -10.05 -23.79
N GLY A 42 8.04 -10.26 -22.69
CA GLY A 42 8.60 -10.44 -21.34
C GLY A 42 8.10 -9.46 -20.26
N ALA A 43 6.91 -8.86 -20.43
CA ALA A 43 6.27 -7.87 -19.56
C ALA A 43 6.18 -8.27 -18.07
N GLN A 44 7.27 -8.12 -17.32
CA GLN A 44 7.33 -8.01 -15.87
C GLN A 44 8.46 -7.04 -15.53
N PRO A 45 8.14 -5.83 -15.02
CA PRO A 45 8.07 -5.74 -13.57
C PRO A 45 6.99 -4.78 -13.01
N VAL A 46 6.07 -4.27 -13.83
CA VAL A 46 5.11 -3.23 -13.40
C VAL A 46 4.31 -3.67 -12.17
N CYS A 47 3.62 -4.81 -12.24
CA CYS A 47 2.76 -5.26 -11.14
C CYS A 47 3.49 -5.79 -9.90
N SER A 48 4.73 -6.27 -10.05
CA SER A 48 5.55 -6.71 -8.92
C SER A 48 6.17 -5.55 -8.16
N GLN A 49 6.38 -4.41 -8.81
CA GLN A 49 6.91 -3.19 -8.22
C GLN A 49 5.84 -2.32 -7.57
N LEU A 50 4.55 -2.52 -7.85
CA LEU A 50 3.49 -1.72 -7.24
C LEU A 50 3.31 -2.07 -5.76
N PRO A 51 3.59 -1.11 -4.85
CA PRO A 51 3.38 -1.32 -3.42
C PRO A 51 1.87 -1.37 -3.13
N GLY A 52 1.50 -2.04 -2.04
CA GLY A 52 0.13 -2.03 -1.54
C GLY A 52 -0.84 -2.99 -2.23
N LEU A 53 -0.44 -3.72 -3.28
CA LEU A 53 -1.30 -4.75 -3.88
C LEU A 53 -1.22 -6.07 -3.11
N SER A 54 -2.38 -6.62 -2.75
CA SER A 54 -2.49 -7.97 -2.22
C SER A 54 -2.08 -9.02 -3.27
N PRO A 55 -1.78 -10.27 -2.88
CA PRO A 55 -1.45 -11.33 -3.84
C PRO A 55 -2.54 -11.55 -4.91
N GLY A 56 -3.81 -11.42 -4.54
CA GLY A 56 -4.94 -11.52 -5.48
C GLY A 56 -5.01 -10.33 -6.43
N GLN A 57 -4.84 -9.11 -5.92
CA GLN A 57 -4.79 -7.89 -6.74
C GLN A 57 -3.60 -7.89 -7.69
N ARG A 58 -2.45 -8.45 -7.28
CA ARG A 58 -1.27 -8.59 -8.15
C ARG A 58 -1.53 -9.51 -9.34
N LYS A 59 -2.30 -10.60 -9.16
CA LYS A 59 -2.75 -11.45 -10.27
C LYS A 59 -3.66 -10.68 -11.24
N LEU A 60 -4.61 -9.91 -10.72
CA LEU A 60 -5.50 -9.07 -11.55
C LEU A 60 -4.72 -7.99 -12.30
N CYS A 61 -3.74 -7.34 -11.66
CA CYS A 61 -2.85 -6.39 -12.30
C CYS A 61 -2.12 -7.04 -13.49
N GLN A 62 -1.57 -8.25 -13.32
CA GLN A 62 -0.88 -8.97 -14.39
C GLN A 62 -1.79 -9.29 -15.58
N LEU A 63 -3.07 -9.61 -15.32
CA LEU A 63 -4.08 -9.89 -16.33
C LEU A 63 -4.55 -8.63 -17.06
N TYR A 64 -4.63 -7.48 -16.37
CA TYR A 64 -5.28 -6.26 -16.84
C TYR A 64 -4.38 -5.03 -16.70
N GLN A 65 -3.12 -5.12 -17.12
CA GLN A 65 -2.09 -4.10 -16.88
C GLN A 65 -2.48 -2.71 -17.41
N GLU A 66 -3.12 -2.65 -18.57
CA GLU A 66 -3.56 -1.40 -19.22
C GLU A 66 -4.60 -0.61 -18.40
N HIS A 67 -5.29 -1.27 -17.47
CA HIS A 67 -6.30 -0.66 -16.60
C HIS A 67 -5.67 0.05 -15.40
N MET A 68 -4.43 -0.31 -15.03
CA MET A 68 -3.81 0.14 -13.78
C MET A 68 -3.59 1.65 -13.74
N ALA A 69 -3.34 2.30 -14.88
CA ALA A 69 -3.22 3.75 -14.97
C ALA A 69 -4.54 4.44 -14.54
N TYR A 70 -5.68 3.94 -15.01
CA TYR A 70 -6.99 4.49 -14.66
C TYR A 70 -7.38 4.18 -13.21
N ILE A 71 -6.97 3.03 -12.68
CA ILE A 71 -7.16 2.68 -11.26
C ILE A 71 -6.38 3.67 -10.37
N GLY A 72 -5.14 3.98 -10.72
CA GLY A 72 -4.33 4.98 -10.00
C GLY A 72 -4.94 6.38 -10.04
N GLU A 73 -5.42 6.83 -11.20
CA GLU A 73 -6.11 8.13 -11.32
C GLU A 73 -7.42 8.16 -10.51
N GLY A 74 -8.19 7.06 -10.50
CA GLY A 74 -9.38 6.91 -9.65
C GLY A 74 -9.05 7.01 -8.16
N ALA A 75 -7.97 6.35 -7.71
CA ALA A 75 -7.49 6.46 -6.33
C ALA A 75 -7.13 7.91 -5.97
N LYS A 76 -6.40 8.60 -6.87
CA LYS A 76 -6.01 10.00 -6.70
C LYS A 76 -7.22 10.93 -6.63
N MET A 77 -8.23 10.70 -7.46
CA MET A 77 -9.48 11.46 -7.43
C MET A 77 -10.23 11.25 -6.10
N GLY A 78 -10.33 10.00 -5.63
CA GLY A 78 -10.96 9.67 -4.35
C GLY A 78 -10.27 10.35 -3.16
N ILE A 79 -8.93 10.39 -3.14
CA ILE A 79 -8.17 11.10 -2.09
C ILE A 79 -8.49 12.60 -2.10
N LYS A 80 -8.49 13.23 -3.29
CA LYS A 80 -8.81 14.66 -3.44
C LYS A 80 -10.22 14.97 -2.92
N GLU A 81 -11.20 14.13 -3.27
CA GLU A 81 -12.58 14.31 -2.80
C GLU A 81 -12.70 14.09 -1.28
N CYS A 82 -12.00 13.10 -0.73
CA CYS A 82 -11.92 12.89 0.72
C CYS A 82 -11.39 14.15 1.41
N GLN A 83 -10.26 14.69 0.95
CA GLN A 83 -9.68 15.92 1.48
C GLN A 83 -10.66 17.10 1.36
N HIS A 84 -11.38 17.20 0.24
CA HIS A 84 -12.41 18.23 0.06
C HIS A 84 -13.52 18.11 1.10
N GLN A 85 -14.13 16.93 1.23
CA GLN A 85 -15.27 16.70 2.12
C GLN A 85 -14.89 16.82 3.61
N PHE A 86 -13.69 16.37 3.97
CA PHE A 86 -13.23 16.31 5.35
C PHE A 86 -12.31 17.49 5.76
N ARG A 87 -12.17 18.53 4.92
CA ARG A 87 -11.28 19.69 5.18
C ARG A 87 -11.48 20.40 6.53
N GLN A 88 -12.67 20.29 7.13
CA GLN A 88 -13.01 20.88 8.44
C GLN A 88 -13.23 19.83 9.54
N ARG A 89 -12.78 18.59 9.34
CA ARG A 89 -12.88 17.50 10.33
C ARG A 89 -11.54 17.30 11.03
N ARG A 90 -11.57 16.70 12.23
CA ARG A 90 -10.36 16.37 13.02
C ARG A 90 -9.38 15.49 12.25
N TRP A 91 -9.91 14.56 11.46
CA TRP A 91 -9.18 13.84 10.42
C TRP A 91 -9.62 14.38 9.07
N ASN A 92 -8.69 14.90 8.29
CA ASN A 92 -8.94 15.67 7.07
C ASN A 92 -8.45 14.97 5.79
N CYS A 93 -8.22 13.66 5.84
CA CYS A 93 -7.67 12.86 4.75
C CYS A 93 -6.30 13.33 4.21
N SER A 94 -5.49 14.05 5.01
CA SER A 94 -4.13 14.41 4.59
C SER A 94 -3.29 13.15 4.30
N THR A 95 -2.53 13.17 3.22
CA THR A 95 -1.64 12.06 2.86
C THR A 95 -0.31 12.13 3.62
N VAL A 96 0.27 10.98 3.95
CA VAL A 96 1.47 10.91 4.81
C VAL A 96 2.72 10.47 4.04
N ASP A 97 2.64 9.38 3.27
CA ASP A 97 3.72 8.84 2.45
C ASP A 97 3.21 8.04 1.23
N ASP A 98 4.12 7.62 0.35
CA ASP A 98 3.82 6.95 -0.92
C ASP A 98 3.47 5.45 -0.76
N THR A 99 3.75 4.86 0.41
CA THR A 99 3.54 3.44 0.69
C THR A 99 2.22 3.17 1.42
N SER A 100 1.78 4.11 2.27
CA SER A 100 0.53 4.12 2.99
C SER A 100 -0.09 5.52 2.96
N VAL A 101 -0.96 5.75 1.97
CA VAL A 101 -1.60 7.04 1.68
C VAL A 101 -2.15 7.74 2.94
N PHE A 102 -2.83 7.02 3.83
CA PHE A 102 -3.41 7.58 5.07
C PHE A 102 -2.73 7.08 6.35
N GLY A 103 -1.56 6.44 6.25
CA GLY A 103 -0.79 5.93 7.39
C GLY A 103 -1.55 4.92 8.26
N ARG A 104 -1.37 5.02 9.58
CA ARG A 104 -1.97 4.09 10.57
C ARG A 104 -3.50 4.09 10.60
N VAL A 105 -4.16 5.11 10.06
CA VAL A 105 -5.63 5.15 10.00
C VAL A 105 -6.17 3.98 9.18
N MET A 106 -5.43 3.52 8.18
CA MET A 106 -5.81 2.34 7.39
C MET A 106 -5.73 1.03 8.16
N GLN A 107 -4.95 0.98 9.25
CA GLN A 107 -4.77 -0.24 10.05
C GLN A 107 -5.88 -0.44 11.10
N ILE A 108 -6.73 0.56 11.35
CA ILE A 108 -7.75 0.52 12.40
C ILE A 108 -8.93 -0.41 12.01
N GLY A 109 -9.08 -0.75 10.72
CA GLY A 109 -10.18 -1.60 10.22
C GLY A 109 -9.77 -2.69 9.21
N CYS A 110 -8.47 -2.87 8.95
CA CYS A 110 -8.00 -4.05 8.23
C CYS A 110 -8.03 -5.25 9.20
N VAL A 111 -9.15 -5.98 9.18
CA VAL A 111 -9.26 -7.32 9.79
C VAL A 111 -8.77 -8.37 8.80
#